data_AF-A0AAN6PZP3-F1
#
_entry.id   AF-A0AAN6PZP3-F1
#
_cell.length_a   1.000
_cell.length_b   1.000
_cell.length_c   1.000
_cell.angle_alpha   90.00
_cell.angle_beta   90.00
_cell.angle_gamma   90.00
#
_symmetry.space_group_name_H-M   'P 1'
#
loop_
_entity.id
_entity.type
_entity.pdbx_description
1 polymer ?
#
loop_
_entity_poly.entity_id
_entity_poly.type
_entity_poly.pdbx_seq_one_letter_code
_entity_poly.pdbx_strand_id
1 'polypeptide(L)'
;MPPQPDANADGGVEEDSLSLDHAHILLTSFNSFLTVAIHNILYYRNIYPASTFLSTKAYNLPVHQNRHPKVCAWIRDAVDAVAVQLSTGHVSRIAIVIHAPMQSSHLPLNLNSSPSPSSPTPTPSSPPPHPPSQQQQEPASPTSIPPGAVLERWLISTRSLPAWPTPNKSSSLSKNSNPPSAKKTSKAMSNFARILARDARSEQARERHLGPDPLNPFFAWADLDEQLRGALRRMASVAEGMGPPLPMCTFTVAVELDEGGRAPVGHPQAWIPSEPNLQPKGKAREEAGQDIGGVKTRPIRAVEAGPLFFECWVEESKAKEALMRMAEQGGSQGSTQPF
;
A
#
# COMPACT_ATOMS: atom_id res chain seq x y z
N MET A 1 -25.23 -40.27 51.52
CA MET A 1 -25.51 -38.98 50.86
C MET A 1 -24.15 -38.40 50.44
N PRO A 2 -23.80 -38.39 49.15
CA PRO A 2 -22.59 -37.70 48.72
C PRO A 2 -22.84 -36.18 48.70
N PRO A 3 -21.82 -35.33 48.93
CA PRO A 3 -21.97 -33.89 48.84
C PRO A 3 -22.19 -33.47 47.38
N GLN A 4 -23.06 -32.49 47.16
CA GLN A 4 -23.26 -31.86 45.85
C GLN A 4 -22.00 -31.09 45.43
N PRO A 5 -21.65 -31.06 44.13
CA PRO A 5 -20.57 -30.21 43.64
C PRO A 5 -21.03 -28.75 43.62
N ASP A 6 -20.22 -27.87 44.20
CA ASP A 6 -20.38 -26.42 44.16
C ASP A 6 -20.43 -25.94 42.69
N ALA A 7 -21.63 -25.59 42.25
CA ALA A 7 -21.86 -24.84 41.02
C ALA A 7 -21.48 -23.38 41.29
N ASN A 8 -20.21 -23.02 41.10
CA ASN A 8 -19.74 -21.66 40.82
C ASN A 8 -18.23 -21.70 40.48
N ALA A 9 -17.91 -22.27 39.33
CA ALA A 9 -16.66 -22.00 38.62
C ALA A 9 -17.02 -21.35 37.29
N ASP A 10 -17.59 -20.14 37.36
CA ASP A 10 -17.71 -19.25 36.20
C ASP A 10 -16.33 -18.64 35.95
N GLY A 11 -15.44 -19.45 35.38
CA GLY A 11 -14.21 -18.98 34.76
C GLY A 11 -14.58 -18.27 33.46
N GLY A 12 -15.14 -17.07 33.58
CA GLY A 12 -15.33 -16.17 32.47
C GLY A 12 -13.97 -15.85 31.87
N VAL A 13 -13.68 -16.45 30.72
CA VAL A 13 -12.58 -16.02 29.85
C VAL A 13 -12.96 -14.62 29.39
N GLU A 14 -12.45 -13.60 30.07
CA GLU A 14 -12.57 -12.21 29.64
C GLU A 14 -11.93 -12.10 28.24
N GLU A 15 -12.75 -11.97 27.20
CA GLU A 15 -12.27 -11.70 25.83
C GLU A 15 -11.38 -10.44 25.84
N ASP A 16 -10.09 -10.67 25.57
CA ASP A 16 -8.97 -9.74 25.48
C ASP A 16 -9.31 -8.37 24.87
N SER A 17 -9.72 -7.41 25.71
CA SER A 17 -9.75 -6.00 25.29
C SER A 17 -8.35 -5.39 25.45
N LEU A 18 -7.72 -5.01 24.33
CA LEU A 18 -6.41 -4.35 24.36
C LEU A 18 -6.49 -3.00 25.10
N SER A 19 -5.54 -2.76 26.02
CA SER A 19 -5.38 -1.43 26.64
C SER A 19 -5.13 -0.36 25.57
N LEU A 20 -5.64 0.86 25.79
CA LEU A 20 -5.46 2.00 24.90
C LEU A 20 -3.98 2.29 24.62
N ASP A 21 -3.13 2.13 25.63
CA ASP A 21 -1.70 2.37 25.53
C ASP A 21 -1.01 1.30 24.65
N HIS A 22 -1.37 0.03 24.81
CA HIS A 22 -0.88 -1.06 23.95
C HIS A 22 -1.32 -0.87 22.50
N ALA A 23 -2.57 -0.48 22.30
CA ALA A 23 -3.14 -0.22 20.99
C ALA A 23 -2.37 0.93 20.30
N HIS A 24 -2.02 1.97 21.06
CA HIS A 24 -1.20 3.08 20.60
C HIS A 24 0.22 2.64 20.18
N ILE A 25 0.90 1.86 21.01
CA ILE A 25 2.25 1.35 20.71
C ILE A 25 2.25 0.54 19.42
N LEU A 26 1.23 -0.31 19.23
CA LEU A 26 1.08 -1.12 18.02
C LEU A 26 0.91 -0.29 16.77
N LEU A 27 -0.01 0.67 16.79
CA LEU A 27 -0.27 1.52 15.64
C LEU A 27 0.95 2.39 15.31
N THR A 28 1.63 2.95 16.32
CA THR A 28 2.87 3.71 16.13
C THR A 28 4.01 2.85 15.58
N SER A 29 4.13 1.61 16.05
CA SER A 29 5.14 0.66 15.56
C SER A 29 4.83 0.23 14.11
N PHE A 30 3.57 -0.02 13.79
CA PHE A 30 3.11 -0.30 12.44
C PHE A 30 3.37 0.88 11.48
N ASN A 31 3.09 2.12 11.89
CA ASN A 31 3.35 3.32 11.09
C ASN A 31 4.86 3.53 10.84
N SER A 32 5.68 3.27 11.86
CA SER A 32 7.14 3.29 11.72
C SER A 32 7.60 2.23 10.73
N PHE A 33 7.06 1.01 10.81
CA PHE A 33 7.33 -0.06 9.87
C PHE A 33 6.92 0.31 8.45
N LEU A 34 5.71 0.84 8.25
CA LEU A 34 5.20 1.24 6.94
C LEU A 34 6.07 2.32 6.30
N THR A 35 6.52 3.31 7.09
CA THR A 35 7.44 4.36 6.62
C THR A 35 8.74 3.76 6.08
N VAL A 36 9.38 2.88 6.85
CA VAL A 36 10.63 2.20 6.45
C VAL A 36 10.40 1.29 5.25
N ALA A 37 9.28 0.56 5.22
CA ALA A 37 8.90 -0.32 4.11
C ALA A 37 8.75 0.46 2.80
N ILE A 38 8.05 1.61 2.80
CA ILE A 38 7.91 2.47 1.62
C ILE A 38 9.30 2.89 1.11
N HIS A 39 10.15 3.44 1.98
CA HIS A 39 11.50 3.84 1.56
C HIS A 39 12.33 2.69 0.99
N ASN A 40 12.28 1.50 1.60
CA ASN A 40 12.97 0.31 1.10
C ASN A 40 12.43 -0.13 -0.28
N ILE A 41 11.11 -0.15 -0.48
CA ILE A 41 10.49 -0.48 -1.78
C ILE A 41 10.98 0.51 -2.85
N LEU A 42 10.96 1.81 -2.55
CA LEU A 42 11.40 2.85 -3.50
C LEU A 42 12.88 2.69 -3.90
N TYR A 43 13.73 2.28 -2.96
CA TYR A 43 15.14 2.01 -3.22
C TYR A 43 15.33 0.77 -4.11
N TYR A 44 14.84 -0.39 -3.66
CA TYR A 44 15.08 -1.66 -4.36
C TYR A 44 14.37 -1.77 -5.70
N ARG A 45 13.24 -1.07 -5.86
CA ARG A 45 12.53 -0.98 -7.15
C ARG A 45 13.02 0.18 -8.03
N ASN A 46 14.04 0.92 -7.59
CA ASN A 46 14.67 2.03 -8.31
C ASN A 46 13.66 3.11 -8.76
N ILE A 47 12.67 3.41 -7.92
CA ILE A 47 11.70 4.48 -8.18
C ILE A 47 12.38 5.85 -8.06
N TYR A 48 13.40 5.94 -7.20
CA TYR A 48 14.33 7.07 -7.16
C TYR A 48 15.77 6.56 -7.30
N PRO A 49 16.71 7.38 -7.81
CA PRO A 49 18.11 6.96 -7.95
C PRO A 49 18.72 6.57 -6.60
N ALA A 50 19.48 5.46 -6.56
CA ALA A 50 20.15 4.99 -5.34
C ALA A 50 21.02 6.07 -4.68
N SER A 51 21.61 6.95 -5.48
CA SER A 51 22.40 8.11 -5.01
C SER A 51 21.59 9.11 -4.20
N THR A 52 20.25 9.05 -4.18
CA THR A 52 19.35 9.89 -3.36
C THR A 52 18.98 9.27 -2.01
N PHE A 53 19.49 8.07 -1.71
CA PHE A 53 19.26 7.40 -0.44
C PHE A 53 20.48 7.48 0.46
N LEU A 54 20.24 7.42 1.76
CA LEU A 54 21.24 7.22 2.80
C LEU A 54 21.03 5.83 3.39
N SER A 55 22.12 5.10 3.59
CA SER A 55 22.09 3.87 4.39
C SER A 55 21.98 4.25 5.86
N THR A 56 20.93 3.79 6.51
CA THR A 56 20.65 4.00 7.94
C THR A 56 20.30 2.66 8.59
N LYS A 57 19.87 2.70 9.84
CA LYS A 57 19.52 1.51 10.63
C LYS A 57 18.12 1.68 11.20
N ALA A 58 17.27 0.68 11.02
CA ALA A 58 15.96 0.57 11.66
C ALA A 58 15.74 -0.88 12.09
N TYR A 59 15.20 -1.11 13.29
CA TYR A 59 15.00 -2.46 13.84
C TYR A 59 16.27 -3.31 13.75
N ASN A 60 17.44 -2.76 14.08
CA ASN A 60 18.72 -3.46 13.92
C ASN A 60 19.03 -4.03 12.50
N LEU A 61 18.41 -3.49 11.45
CA LEU A 61 18.63 -3.85 10.05
C LEU A 61 19.15 -2.64 9.27
N PRO A 62 20.15 -2.80 8.39
CA PRO A 62 20.49 -1.79 7.41
C PRO A 62 19.30 -1.52 6.48
N VAL A 63 18.88 -0.27 6.38
CA VAL A 63 17.76 0.16 5.53
C VAL A 63 18.15 1.40 4.74
N HIS A 64 17.40 1.69 3.69
CA HIS A 64 17.66 2.85 2.83
C HIS A 64 16.58 3.90 3.03
N GLN A 65 16.98 5.12 3.39
CA GLN A 65 16.07 6.25 3.55
C GLN A 65 16.35 7.29 2.48
N ASN A 66 15.33 7.74 1.76
CA ASN A 66 15.49 8.84 0.80
C ASN A 66 15.85 10.11 1.56
N ARG A 67 16.73 10.97 1.02
CA ARG A 67 17.12 12.24 1.67
C ARG A 67 16.41 13.48 1.11
N HIS A 68 15.63 13.33 0.05
CA HIS A 68 14.95 14.45 -0.58
C HIS A 68 13.79 14.93 0.31
N PRO A 69 13.81 16.19 0.80
CA PRO A 69 12.89 16.63 1.85
C PRO A 69 11.42 16.52 1.44
N LYS A 70 11.09 16.79 0.17
CA LYS A 70 9.70 16.67 -0.32
C LYS A 70 9.22 15.22 -0.40
N VAL A 71 10.11 14.27 -0.70
CA VAL A 71 9.74 12.84 -0.76
C VAL A 71 9.50 12.33 0.66
N CYS A 72 10.40 12.67 1.59
CA CYS A 72 10.23 12.32 3.00
C CYS A 72 8.99 12.94 3.63
N ALA A 73 8.70 14.21 3.31
CA ALA A 73 7.47 14.87 3.77
C ALA A 73 6.23 14.16 3.21
N TRP A 74 6.19 13.88 1.91
CA TRP A 74 5.07 13.19 1.28
C TRP A 74 4.83 11.81 1.88
N ILE A 75 5.89 11.01 2.11
CA ILE A 75 5.77 9.68 2.73
C ILE A 75 5.22 9.80 4.15
N ARG A 76 5.71 10.76 4.94
CA ARG A 76 5.20 10.99 6.30
C ARG A 76 3.72 11.36 6.28
N ASP A 77 3.33 12.32 5.45
CA ASP A 77 1.95 12.78 5.32
C ASP A 77 1.02 11.63 4.86
N ALA A 78 1.49 10.79 3.94
CA ALA A 78 0.75 9.61 3.49
C ALA A 78 0.57 8.57 4.61
N VAL A 79 1.61 8.27 5.39
CA VAL A 79 1.52 7.35 6.53
C VAL A 79 0.63 7.90 7.63
N ASP A 80 0.69 9.20 7.93
CA ASP A 80 -0.20 9.86 8.88
C ASP A 80 -1.66 9.77 8.42
N ALA A 81 -1.93 9.97 7.13
CA ALA A 81 -3.25 9.79 6.55
C ALA A 81 -3.74 8.33 6.63
N VAL A 82 -2.85 7.35 6.43
CA VAL A 82 -3.15 5.92 6.61
C VAL A 82 -3.45 5.60 8.07
N ALA A 83 -2.70 6.15 9.02
CA ALA A 83 -2.93 5.95 10.45
C ALA A 83 -4.33 6.42 10.87
N VAL A 84 -4.78 7.56 10.33
CA VAL A 84 -6.15 8.05 10.54
C VAL A 84 -7.18 7.06 10.01
N GLN A 85 -6.94 6.41 8.85
CA GLN A 85 -7.86 5.40 8.34
C GLN A 85 -7.82 4.10 9.17
N LEU A 86 -6.64 3.61 9.54
CA LEU A 86 -6.48 2.39 10.34
C LEU A 86 -7.22 2.46 11.68
N SER A 87 -7.18 3.63 12.31
CA SER A 87 -7.89 3.88 13.57
C SER A 87 -9.42 3.76 13.48
N THR A 88 -9.99 3.76 12.27
CA THR A 88 -11.43 3.51 12.09
C THR A 88 -11.80 2.04 12.21
N GLY A 89 -10.82 1.14 12.14
CA GLY A 89 -11.03 -0.31 12.16
C GLY A 89 -11.63 -0.89 10.86
N HIS A 90 -11.76 -0.07 9.81
CA HIS A 90 -12.39 -0.47 8.54
C HIS A 90 -11.41 -0.58 7.37
N VAL A 91 -10.11 -0.44 7.60
CA VAL A 91 -9.11 -0.67 6.55
C VAL A 91 -8.89 -2.18 6.45
N SER A 92 -9.06 -2.71 5.25
CA SER A 92 -8.83 -4.12 4.96
C SER A 92 -7.44 -4.35 4.36
N ARG A 93 -6.93 -3.42 3.55
CA ARG A 93 -5.59 -3.48 2.97
C ARG A 93 -4.97 -2.09 2.78
N ILE A 94 -3.65 -2.04 2.85
CA ILE A 94 -2.84 -0.91 2.38
C ILE A 94 -2.05 -1.38 1.17
N ALA A 95 -1.97 -0.56 0.13
CA ALA A 95 -1.25 -0.86 -1.10
C ALA A 95 -0.28 0.27 -1.44
N ILE A 96 1.01 -0.05 -1.63
CA ILE A 96 1.96 0.82 -2.32
C ILE A 96 1.94 0.39 -3.80
N VAL A 97 1.40 1.24 -4.65
CA VAL A 97 1.17 0.93 -6.07
C VAL A 97 2.25 1.61 -6.91
N ILE A 98 2.97 0.83 -7.72
CA ILE A 98 3.96 1.34 -8.68
C ILE A 98 3.31 1.43 -10.05
N HIS A 99 3.43 2.59 -10.68
CA HIS A 99 2.83 2.90 -11.97
C HIS A 99 3.90 3.13 -13.02
N ALA A 100 3.58 2.73 -14.26
CA ALA A 100 4.33 3.10 -15.45
C ALA A 100 4.36 4.64 -15.60
N PRO A 101 5.35 5.17 -16.35
CA PRO A 101 5.45 6.60 -16.60
C PRO A 101 4.13 7.18 -17.15
N MET A 102 3.70 8.31 -16.60
CA MET A 102 2.49 9.03 -17.07
C MET A 102 2.67 9.69 -18.44
N GLN A 103 3.93 9.91 -18.85
CA GLN A 103 4.26 10.43 -20.16
C GLN A 103 4.74 9.25 -21.02
N SER A 104 4.05 8.96 -22.12
CA SER A 104 4.62 8.15 -23.18
C SER A 104 5.87 8.89 -23.65
N SER A 105 7.05 8.37 -23.33
CA SER A 105 8.29 8.91 -23.88
C SER A 105 8.25 8.66 -25.38
N HIS A 106 7.73 9.62 -26.13
CA HIS A 106 8.11 9.78 -27.52
C HIS A 106 9.59 10.13 -27.45
N LEU A 107 10.47 9.14 -27.68
CA LEU A 107 11.87 9.43 -27.95
C LEU A 107 11.87 10.49 -29.06
N PRO A 108 12.54 11.64 -28.89
CA PRO A 108 12.64 12.61 -29.96
C PRO A 108 13.51 11.99 -31.06
N LEU A 109 12.85 11.40 -32.06
CA LEU A 109 13.48 11.09 -33.33
C LEU A 109 13.87 12.44 -33.96
N ASN A 110 15.16 12.74 -33.87
CA ASN A 110 15.94 13.50 -34.82
C ASN A 110 15.43 14.92 -35.17
N LEU A 111 15.99 15.96 -34.50
CA LEU A 111 15.90 17.37 -34.92
C LEU A 111 16.78 17.64 -36.16
N ASN A 112 16.57 16.91 -37.25
CA ASN A 112 17.16 17.32 -38.52
C ASN A 112 16.24 17.01 -39.70
N SER A 113 15.15 17.75 -39.80
CA SER A 113 14.53 18.05 -41.09
C SER A 113 13.80 19.38 -40.96
N SER A 114 14.43 20.45 -41.45
CA SER A 114 13.67 21.63 -41.85
C SER A 114 12.69 21.23 -42.96
N PRO A 115 11.47 21.78 -42.94
CA PRO A 115 11.00 22.35 -44.17
C PRO A 115 10.27 23.68 -43.96
N SER A 116 10.60 24.63 -44.82
CA SER A 116 9.77 25.78 -45.19
C SER A 116 10.13 26.09 -46.65
N PRO A 117 9.28 26.78 -47.43
CA PRO A 117 7.84 27.04 -47.31
C PRO A 117 7.08 26.73 -48.62
N SER A 118 5.75 26.63 -48.59
CA SER A 118 4.83 27.27 -49.58
C SER A 118 3.40 26.71 -49.51
N SER A 119 2.46 27.61 -49.26
CA SER A 119 1.06 27.57 -49.71
C SER A 119 1.02 27.88 -51.22
N PRO A 120 -0.02 27.50 -52.01
CA PRO A 120 -1.30 28.23 -51.92
C PRO A 120 -2.61 27.46 -52.31
N THR A 121 -3.72 27.91 -51.70
CA THR A 121 -5.15 27.96 -52.15
C THR A 121 -5.96 26.68 -52.47
N PRO A 122 -7.27 26.62 -52.10
CA PRO A 122 -8.16 25.49 -52.37
C PRO A 122 -9.09 25.72 -53.57
N THR A 123 -9.49 24.62 -54.25
CA THR A 123 -10.70 24.58 -55.10
C THR A 123 -11.41 23.23 -54.94
N PRO A 124 -12.76 23.20 -54.93
CA PRO A 124 -13.54 22.00 -54.64
C PRO A 124 -14.14 21.36 -55.90
N SER A 125 -14.18 20.01 -55.96
CA SER A 125 -15.15 19.26 -56.78
C SER A 125 -15.05 17.74 -56.55
N SER A 126 -16.08 17.16 -55.93
CA SER A 126 -16.47 15.72 -55.99
C SER A 126 -17.28 15.44 -57.30
N PRO A 127 -17.82 14.23 -57.65
CA PRO A 127 -18.10 12.97 -56.90
C PRO A 127 -17.87 11.65 -57.74
N PRO A 128 -18.49 10.44 -57.53
CA PRO A 128 -19.30 9.85 -56.43
C PRO A 128 -18.75 8.46 -55.92
N PRO A 129 -19.45 7.71 -55.03
CA PRO A 129 -18.85 6.73 -54.10
C PRO A 129 -18.95 5.25 -54.52
N HIS A 130 -17.99 4.43 -54.06
CA HIS A 130 -18.10 2.96 -53.98
C HIS A 130 -18.43 2.53 -52.54
N PRO A 131 -19.18 1.42 -52.33
CA PRO A 131 -19.61 0.99 -51.00
C PRO A 131 -18.42 0.46 -50.18
N PRO A 132 -18.41 0.63 -48.83
CA PRO A 132 -17.33 0.12 -48.01
C PRO A 132 -17.45 -1.40 -47.87
N SER A 133 -16.44 -2.10 -48.37
CA SER A 133 -16.15 -3.49 -47.97
C SER A 133 -15.90 -3.50 -46.46
N GLN A 134 -16.60 -4.39 -45.75
CA GLN A 134 -16.38 -4.67 -44.34
C GLN A 134 -14.94 -5.15 -44.14
N GLN A 135 -14.03 -4.25 -43.74
CA GLN A 135 -12.79 -4.65 -43.12
C GLN A 135 -13.12 -5.13 -41.71
N GLN A 136 -13.06 -6.44 -41.53
CA GLN A 136 -12.92 -7.05 -40.22
C GLN A 136 -11.73 -6.37 -39.52
N GLN A 137 -12.03 -5.64 -38.44
CA GLN A 137 -11.00 -5.17 -37.52
C GLN A 137 -10.37 -6.39 -36.87
N GLU A 138 -9.20 -6.79 -37.36
CA GLU A 138 -8.26 -7.59 -36.58
C GLU A 138 -7.94 -6.80 -35.30
N PRO A 139 -7.97 -7.43 -34.11
CA PRO A 139 -7.62 -6.74 -32.88
C PRO A 139 -6.13 -6.39 -32.93
N ALA A 140 -5.83 -5.09 -32.99
CA ALA A 140 -4.48 -4.56 -32.94
C ALA A 140 -3.74 -5.15 -31.74
N SER A 141 -2.58 -5.76 -32.00
CA SER A 141 -1.64 -6.20 -30.97
C SER A 141 -1.27 -5.01 -30.08
N PRO A 142 -1.39 -5.09 -28.74
CA PRO A 142 -1.05 -3.96 -27.89
C PRO A 142 0.48 -3.81 -27.81
N THR A 143 1.07 -3.07 -28.74
CA THR A 143 2.53 -2.85 -28.84
C THR A 143 3.04 -1.81 -27.83
N SER A 144 2.19 -1.25 -26.98
CA SER A 144 2.59 -0.24 -25.99
C SER A 144 1.84 -0.39 -24.67
N ILE A 145 2.54 -0.11 -23.56
CA ILE A 145 1.96 -0.10 -22.22
C ILE A 145 1.27 1.24 -22.01
N PRO A 146 0.00 1.26 -21.56
CA PRO A 146 -0.70 2.51 -21.28
C PRO A 146 0.07 3.37 -20.26
N PRO A 147 0.17 4.69 -20.47
CA PRO A 147 0.74 5.58 -19.46
C PRO A 147 0.01 5.45 -18.13
N GLY A 148 0.75 5.44 -17.02
CA GLY A 148 0.18 5.25 -15.68
C GLY A 148 -0.30 3.83 -15.36
N ALA A 149 -0.16 2.86 -16.26
CA ALA A 149 -0.54 1.47 -16.02
C ALA A 149 0.09 0.94 -14.73
N VAL A 150 -0.70 0.20 -13.95
CA VAL A 150 -0.23 -0.44 -12.71
C VAL A 150 0.81 -1.49 -13.08
N LEU A 151 1.96 -1.48 -12.44
CA LEU A 151 3.03 -2.47 -12.65
C LEU A 151 3.18 -3.42 -11.47
N GLU A 152 3.13 -2.88 -10.26
CA GLU A 152 3.27 -3.64 -9.01
C GLU A 152 2.32 -3.10 -7.94
N ARG A 153 1.81 -3.98 -7.08
CA ARG A 153 1.05 -3.62 -5.88
C ARG A 153 1.66 -4.32 -4.68
N TRP A 154 2.32 -3.57 -3.81
CA TRP A 154 2.87 -4.07 -2.55
C TRP A 154 1.81 -3.94 -1.47
N LEU A 155 1.27 -5.08 -1.02
CA LEU A 155 0.07 -5.16 -0.23
C LEU A 155 0.37 -5.56 1.20
N ILE A 156 -0.34 -4.93 2.13
CA ILE A 156 -0.36 -5.26 3.55
C ILE A 156 -1.81 -5.48 3.95
N SER A 157 -2.18 -6.71 4.30
CA SER A 157 -3.51 -7.04 4.83
C SER A 157 -3.61 -6.56 6.27
N THR A 158 -4.67 -5.82 6.55
CA THR A 158 -4.94 -5.24 7.86
C THR A 158 -6.22 -5.81 8.47
N ARG A 159 -6.80 -6.85 7.86
CA ARG A 159 -8.08 -7.45 8.30
C ARG A 159 -8.04 -8.08 9.69
N SER A 160 -6.88 -8.56 10.12
CA SER A 160 -6.70 -9.15 11.45
C SER A 160 -6.02 -8.20 12.42
N LEU A 161 -5.90 -6.92 12.05
CA LEU A 161 -5.44 -5.92 12.99
C LEU A 161 -6.46 -5.72 14.11
N PRO A 162 -6.01 -5.50 15.37
CA PRO A 162 -6.93 -5.30 16.49
C PRO A 162 -7.69 -4.00 16.31
N ALA A 163 -9.00 -3.95 16.55
CA ALA A 163 -9.75 -2.70 16.45
C ALA A 163 -9.32 -1.70 17.54
N TRP A 164 -8.77 -0.55 17.15
CA TRP A 164 -8.32 0.53 18.06
C TRP A 164 -9.44 1.55 18.33
N PRO A 165 -9.51 2.15 19.52
CA PRO A 165 -9.87 1.51 20.79
C PRO A 165 -11.37 1.16 20.85
N THR A 166 -11.69 -0.03 21.32
CA THR A 166 -13.06 -0.40 21.67
C THR A 166 -13.48 0.36 22.94
N PRO A 167 -14.57 1.14 22.94
CA PRO A 167 -15.14 1.61 24.18
C PRO A 167 -15.65 0.39 24.96
N ASN A 168 -15.05 0.16 26.13
CA ASN A 168 -15.37 -0.87 27.12
C ASN A 168 -16.75 -1.53 26.94
N LYS A 169 -16.76 -2.83 26.59
CA LYS A 169 -17.93 -3.72 26.72
C LYS A 169 -18.41 -3.86 28.18
N SER A 170 -17.70 -3.31 29.17
CA SER A 170 -18.13 -3.31 30.58
C SER A 170 -19.21 -2.27 30.92
N SER A 171 -19.62 -1.39 29.99
CA SER A 171 -20.91 -0.72 30.13
C SER A 171 -22.02 -1.64 29.62
N SER A 172 -22.47 -2.53 30.49
CA SER A 172 -23.70 -3.28 30.31
C SER A 172 -24.86 -2.29 30.15
N LEU A 173 -25.34 -2.16 28.91
CA LEU A 173 -26.74 -2.00 28.47
C LEU A 173 -26.73 -1.35 27.08
N SER A 174 -26.87 -2.17 26.05
CA SER A 174 -27.78 -1.94 24.91
C SER A 174 -27.32 -2.78 23.72
N LYS A 175 -28.07 -3.85 23.43
CA LYS A 175 -28.02 -4.57 22.14
C LYS A 175 -28.54 -3.71 20.95
N ASN A 176 -28.70 -2.40 21.14
CA ASN A 176 -29.18 -1.42 20.17
C ASN A 176 -28.25 -0.19 20.07
N SER A 177 -26.92 -0.37 20.08
CA SER A 177 -26.03 0.77 19.85
C SER A 177 -25.74 0.95 18.35
N ASN A 178 -26.32 2.03 17.80
CA ASN A 178 -25.85 2.63 16.56
C ASN A 178 -24.31 2.73 16.55
N PRO A 179 -23.65 2.59 15.39
CA PRO A 179 -22.21 2.78 15.28
C PRO A 179 -21.80 4.10 15.95
N PRO A 180 -20.61 4.16 16.61
CA PRO A 180 -20.17 5.34 17.32
C PRO A 180 -20.29 6.56 16.41
N SER A 181 -21.03 7.57 16.88
CA SER A 181 -21.20 8.83 16.15
C SER A 181 -19.83 9.39 15.78
N ALA A 182 -19.71 9.98 14.58
CA ALA A 182 -18.50 10.62 14.08
C ALA A 182 -17.84 11.58 15.11
N LYS A 183 -18.64 12.18 16.01
CA LYS A 183 -18.18 13.04 17.10
C LYS A 183 -17.41 12.28 18.21
N LYS A 184 -17.84 11.06 18.55
CA LYS A 184 -17.14 10.20 19.53
C LYS A 184 -15.84 9.66 18.94
N THR A 185 -15.87 9.22 17.69
CA THR A 185 -14.67 8.80 16.94
C THR A 185 -13.68 9.95 16.83
N SER A 186 -14.12 11.15 16.43
CA SER A 186 -13.28 12.36 16.36
C SER A 186 -12.63 12.72 17.70
N LYS A 187 -13.32 12.60 18.84
CA LYS A 187 -12.75 12.86 20.16
C LYS A 187 -11.70 11.82 20.58
N ALA A 188 -11.96 10.53 20.33
CA ALA A 188 -11.00 9.47 20.55
C ALA A 188 -9.74 9.69 19.68
N MET A 189 -9.94 10.11 18.44
CA MET A 189 -8.88 10.47 17.49
C MET A 189 -8.04 11.67 17.93
N SER A 190 -8.66 12.72 18.49
CA SER A 190 -7.91 13.87 19.04
C SER A 190 -7.10 13.49 20.28
N ASN A 191 -7.63 12.62 21.14
CA ASN A 191 -6.88 12.08 22.27
C ASN A 191 -5.70 11.22 21.79
N PHE A 192 -5.93 10.38 20.79
CA PHE A 192 -4.91 9.53 20.19
C PHE A 192 -3.78 10.36 19.54
N ALA A 193 -4.11 11.42 18.80
CA ALA A 193 -3.15 12.36 18.22
C ALA A 193 -2.31 13.07 19.29
N ARG A 194 -2.90 13.38 20.45
CA ARG A 194 -2.19 13.99 21.58
C ARG A 194 -1.17 13.05 22.22
N ILE A 195 -1.45 11.74 22.24
CA ILE A 195 -0.54 10.70 22.73
C ILE A 195 0.61 10.51 21.72
N LEU A 196 0.30 10.44 20.42
CA LEU A 196 1.32 10.40 19.34
C LEU A 196 2.33 11.55 19.44
N ALA A 197 1.84 12.78 19.70
CA ALA A 197 2.69 13.96 19.86
C ALA A 197 3.54 13.96 21.16
N ARG A 198 3.21 13.12 22.14
CA ARG A 198 3.94 13.01 23.41
C ARG A 198 5.11 12.02 23.33
N ASP A 199 4.91 10.89 22.66
CA ASP A 199 5.82 9.74 22.72
C ASP A 199 6.81 9.66 21.53
N ALA A 200 6.61 10.46 20.47
CA ALA A 200 7.55 10.61 19.35
C ALA A 200 8.93 11.21 19.72
N ARG A 201 9.26 11.36 21.02
CA ARG A 201 10.47 12.06 21.49
C ARG A 201 11.63 11.17 21.96
N SER A 202 11.49 9.84 22.16
CA SER A 202 12.68 8.98 22.33
C SER A 202 12.43 7.47 22.10
N GLU A 203 13.35 6.79 21.40
CA GLU A 203 13.40 5.32 21.29
C GLU A 203 13.39 4.65 22.68
N GLN A 204 14.04 5.29 23.67
CA GLN A 204 14.02 4.88 25.08
C GLN A 204 12.62 4.83 25.71
N ALA A 205 11.69 5.68 25.30
CA ALA A 205 10.32 5.62 25.79
C ALA A 205 9.58 4.40 25.21
N ARG A 206 9.84 4.06 23.95
CA ARG A 206 9.24 2.89 23.28
C ARG A 206 9.73 1.58 23.89
N GLU A 207 11.03 1.48 24.16
CA GLU A 207 11.65 0.29 24.75
C GLU A 207 11.13 0.01 26.18
N ARG A 208 10.84 1.05 26.96
CA ARG A 208 10.21 0.90 28.29
C ARG A 208 8.80 0.31 28.22
N HIS A 209 8.03 0.60 27.19
CA HIS A 209 6.66 0.09 27.03
C HIS A 209 6.60 -1.28 26.35
N LEU A 210 7.63 -1.63 25.58
CA LEU A 210 7.80 -2.96 24.96
C LEU A 210 8.54 -3.95 25.88
N GLY A 211 9.03 -3.49 27.03
CA GLY A 211 9.57 -4.35 28.07
C GLY A 211 8.52 -5.33 28.59
N PRO A 212 8.92 -6.48 29.14
CA PRO A 212 7.98 -7.44 29.71
C PRO A 212 7.17 -6.76 30.83
N ASP A 213 5.83 -6.74 30.68
CA ASP A 213 4.94 -6.27 31.74
C ASP A 213 4.82 -7.38 32.80
N PRO A 214 5.38 -7.20 34.01
CA PRO A 214 5.32 -8.21 35.06
C PRO A 214 3.88 -8.47 35.56
N LEU A 215 2.93 -7.57 35.27
CA LEU A 215 1.52 -7.71 35.61
C LEU A 215 0.68 -8.35 34.49
N ASN A 216 1.20 -8.43 33.26
CA ASN A 216 0.51 -9.04 32.12
C ASN A 216 1.42 -9.97 31.30
N PRO A 217 1.66 -11.21 31.77
CA PRO A 217 2.51 -12.19 31.09
C PRO A 217 1.99 -12.64 29.72
N PHE A 218 0.69 -12.42 29.43
CA PHE A 218 0.08 -12.71 28.12
C PHE A 218 0.54 -11.73 27.03
N PHE A 219 1.03 -10.55 27.42
CA PHE A 219 1.73 -9.62 26.53
C PHE A 219 3.24 -9.80 26.67
N ALA A 220 3.71 -11.04 26.50
CA ALA A 220 5.08 -11.25 26.08
C ALA A 220 5.16 -10.69 24.66
N TRP A 221 5.64 -9.44 24.51
CA TRP A 221 5.99 -8.87 23.22
C TRP A 221 7.08 -9.73 22.59
N ALA A 222 6.71 -10.87 22.00
CA ALA A 222 7.57 -11.68 21.16
C ALA A 222 8.18 -10.69 20.17
N ASP A 223 9.51 -10.57 20.22
CA ASP A 223 10.26 -9.38 19.80
C ASP A 223 9.61 -8.69 18.59
N LEU A 224 8.76 -7.69 18.87
CA LEU A 224 7.97 -6.99 17.85
C LEU A 224 8.90 -6.46 16.77
N ASP A 225 10.04 -5.95 17.21
CA ASP A 225 11.09 -5.45 16.33
C ASP A 225 11.73 -6.59 15.53
N GLU A 226 11.95 -7.78 16.10
CA GLU A 226 12.35 -8.99 15.35
C GLU A 226 11.33 -9.33 14.25
N GLN A 227 10.03 -9.29 14.55
CA GLN A 227 8.99 -9.60 13.57
C GLN A 227 8.91 -8.54 12.45
N LEU A 228 8.94 -7.26 12.78
CA LEU A 228 8.95 -6.17 11.80
C LEU A 228 10.24 -6.21 10.95
N ARG A 229 11.38 -6.47 11.59
CA ARG A 229 12.70 -6.62 10.95
C ARG A 229 12.73 -7.77 9.96
N GLY A 230 12.19 -8.93 10.31
CA GLY A 230 12.13 -10.06 9.39
C GLY A 230 11.20 -9.81 8.20
N ALA A 231 10.12 -9.03 8.40
CA ALA A 231 9.26 -8.60 7.29
C ALA A 231 10.01 -7.63 6.34
N LEU A 232 10.71 -6.61 6.89
CA LEU A 232 11.53 -5.69 6.09
C LEU A 232 12.64 -6.41 5.32
N ARG A 233 13.35 -7.35 5.96
CA ARG A 233 14.39 -8.15 5.31
C ARG A 233 13.80 -8.97 4.16
N ARG A 234 12.60 -9.52 4.34
CA ARG A 234 11.97 -10.33 3.29
C ARG A 234 11.41 -9.47 2.16
N MET A 235 10.89 -8.28 2.44
CA MET A 235 10.52 -7.29 1.42
C MET A 235 11.72 -6.93 0.54
N ALA A 236 12.86 -6.61 1.14
CA ALA A 236 14.09 -6.31 0.43
C ALA A 236 14.54 -7.48 -0.48
N SER A 237 14.63 -8.68 0.09
CA SER A 237 15.00 -9.89 -0.66
C SER A 237 14.04 -10.20 -1.81
N VAL A 238 12.73 -10.01 -1.62
CA VAL A 238 11.75 -10.16 -2.70
C VAL A 238 11.97 -9.11 -3.77
N ALA A 239 12.15 -7.84 -3.39
CA ALA A 239 12.35 -6.70 -4.30
C ALA A 239 13.59 -6.86 -5.19
N GLU A 240 14.71 -7.33 -4.62
CA GLU A 240 15.95 -7.66 -5.34
C GLU A 240 15.74 -8.77 -6.37
N GLY A 241 14.90 -9.75 -6.05
CA GLY A 241 14.56 -10.87 -6.94
C GLY A 241 13.54 -10.56 -8.04
N MET A 242 12.99 -9.34 -8.12
CA MET A 242 11.90 -9.02 -9.05
C MET A 242 12.33 -8.63 -10.48
N GLY A 243 13.55 -8.96 -10.87
CA GLY A 243 14.08 -8.65 -12.21
C GLY A 243 14.53 -7.19 -12.35
N PRO A 244 14.83 -6.74 -13.58
CA PRO A 244 15.50 -5.47 -13.82
C PRO A 244 14.68 -4.26 -13.34
N PRO A 245 15.34 -3.11 -13.11
CA PRO A 245 14.68 -1.85 -12.77
C PRO A 245 13.62 -1.46 -13.81
N LEU A 246 12.47 -0.99 -13.35
CA LEU A 246 11.43 -0.46 -14.22
C LEU A 246 11.77 1.01 -14.56
N PRO A 247 11.83 1.41 -15.85
CA PRO A 247 12.25 2.77 -16.20
C PRO A 247 11.17 3.80 -15.83
N MET A 248 11.60 4.91 -15.21
CA MET A 248 10.80 6.14 -15.02
C MET A 248 9.44 5.95 -14.32
N CYS A 249 9.34 4.96 -13.43
CA CYS A 249 8.12 4.68 -12.70
C CYS A 249 7.81 5.73 -11.62
N THR A 250 6.54 5.84 -11.26
CA THR A 250 6.07 6.61 -10.12
C THR A 250 5.32 5.70 -9.15
N PHE A 251 4.87 6.21 -8.02
CA PHE A 251 4.13 5.42 -7.04
C PHE A 251 3.02 6.22 -6.36
N THR A 252 2.05 5.48 -5.81
CA THR A 252 0.97 6.01 -4.96
C THR A 252 0.76 5.10 -3.74
N VAL A 253 0.05 5.59 -2.73
CA VAL A 253 -0.42 4.79 -1.59
C VAL A 253 -1.94 4.78 -1.63
N ALA A 254 -2.53 3.59 -1.53
CA ALA A 254 -3.97 3.37 -1.51
C ALA A 254 -4.38 2.57 -0.27
N VAL A 255 -5.61 2.80 0.20
CA VAL A 255 -6.25 2.02 1.25
C VAL A 255 -7.53 1.40 0.72
N GLU A 256 -7.70 0.10 0.95
CA GLU A 256 -8.93 -0.62 0.62
C GLU A 256 -9.76 -0.76 1.88
N LEU A 257 -10.94 -0.13 1.90
CA LEU A 257 -11.87 -0.24 3.01
C LEU A 257 -12.70 -1.52 2.94
N ASP A 258 -13.14 -2.03 4.08
CA ASP A 258 -14.13 -3.11 4.17
C ASP A 258 -15.56 -2.60 3.86
N GLU A 259 -16.56 -3.48 3.95
CA GLU A 259 -17.95 -3.12 3.65
C GLU A 259 -18.61 -2.15 4.64
N GLY A 260 -18.04 -2.01 5.84
CA GLY A 260 -18.49 -1.07 6.88
C GLY A 260 -17.80 0.28 6.80
N GLY A 261 -16.64 0.33 6.14
CA GLY A 261 -15.85 1.52 5.93
C GLY A 261 -16.57 2.56 5.06
N ARG A 262 -16.46 3.81 5.49
CA ARG A 262 -16.95 4.95 4.71
C ARG A 262 -15.76 5.63 4.05
N ALA A 263 -15.94 6.01 2.79
CA ALA A 263 -14.94 6.81 2.10
C ALA A 263 -14.60 8.04 2.95
N PRO A 264 -13.31 8.33 3.18
CA PRO A 264 -12.88 9.48 3.97
C PRO A 264 -13.13 10.78 3.19
N VAL A 265 -14.39 11.22 3.19
CA VAL A 265 -14.84 12.49 2.62
C VAL A 265 -14.72 13.53 3.73
N GLY A 266 -13.71 14.39 3.67
CA GLY A 266 -13.45 15.40 4.70
C GLY A 266 -12.38 16.40 4.28
N HIS A 267 -12.35 17.57 4.95
CA HIS A 267 -11.33 18.58 4.74
C HIS A 267 -10.29 18.54 5.89
N PRO A 268 -8.98 18.53 5.59
CA PRO A 268 -8.37 18.51 4.26
C PRO A 268 -8.62 17.19 3.51
N GLN A 269 -8.87 17.28 2.20
CA GLN A 269 -9.21 16.14 1.32
C GLN A 269 -7.93 15.36 0.98
N ALA A 270 -7.40 14.61 1.95
CA ALA A 270 -6.18 13.83 1.79
C ALA A 270 -6.35 12.61 0.86
N TRP A 271 -7.60 12.17 0.65
CA TRP A 271 -7.92 10.96 -0.10
C TRP A 271 -8.86 11.25 -1.27
N ILE A 272 -8.62 10.57 -2.38
CA ILE A 272 -9.51 10.50 -3.53
C ILE A 272 -9.81 9.03 -3.84
N PRO A 273 -10.99 8.71 -4.43
CA PRO A 273 -11.25 7.38 -4.94
C PRO A 273 -10.18 6.96 -5.95
N SER A 274 -9.73 5.70 -5.89
CA SER A 274 -8.80 5.15 -6.86
C SER A 274 -9.45 5.02 -8.25
N GLU A 275 -8.62 4.86 -9.27
CA GLU A 275 -9.09 4.59 -10.63
C GLU A 275 -9.88 3.27 -10.71
N PRO A 276 -10.86 3.14 -11.63
CA PRO A 276 -11.75 1.98 -11.69
C PRO A 276 -11.05 0.61 -11.82
N ASN A 277 -9.89 0.55 -12.45
CA ASN A 277 -9.04 -0.65 -12.60
C ASN A 277 -8.42 -1.13 -11.27
N LEU A 278 -8.30 -0.24 -10.28
CA LEU A 278 -7.74 -0.52 -8.95
C LEU A 278 -8.81 -0.61 -7.86
N GLN A 279 -10.10 -0.60 -8.20
CA GLN A 279 -11.18 -0.74 -7.23
C GLN A 279 -11.52 -2.23 -7.01
N PRO A 280 -11.52 -2.72 -5.75
CA PRO A 280 -11.93 -4.09 -5.46
C PRO A 280 -13.43 -4.30 -5.70
N LYS A 281 -13.84 -5.56 -5.77
CA LYS A 281 -15.26 -5.94 -5.76
C LYS A 281 -15.92 -5.42 -4.47
N GLY A 282 -17.11 -4.86 -4.59
CA GLY A 282 -17.88 -4.35 -3.45
C GLY A 282 -19.35 -4.12 -3.80
N LYS A 283 -20.12 -3.51 -2.90
CA LYS A 283 -21.57 -3.29 -3.10
C LYS A 283 -21.90 -2.47 -4.34
N ALA A 284 -21.04 -1.51 -4.70
CA ALA A 284 -21.21 -0.66 -5.87
C ALA A 284 -20.62 -1.25 -7.16
N ARG A 285 -19.88 -2.38 -7.08
CA ARG A 285 -19.17 -2.96 -8.22
C ARG A 285 -19.08 -4.49 -8.12
N GLU A 286 -19.78 -5.18 -9.01
CA GLU A 286 -19.88 -6.65 -8.99
C GLU A 286 -18.57 -7.37 -9.32
N GLU A 287 -17.72 -6.75 -10.14
CA GLU A 287 -16.43 -7.29 -10.58
C GLU A 287 -15.27 -6.40 -10.10
N ALA A 288 -14.19 -7.02 -9.63
CA ALA A 288 -12.98 -6.27 -9.29
C ALA A 288 -12.38 -5.61 -10.54
N GLY A 289 -11.71 -4.47 -10.35
CA GLY A 289 -10.94 -3.84 -11.41
C GLY A 289 -9.86 -4.77 -11.99
N GLN A 290 -9.55 -4.60 -13.27
CA GLN A 290 -8.68 -5.51 -14.03
C GLN A 290 -7.25 -5.63 -13.49
N ASP A 291 -6.78 -4.67 -12.68
CA ASP A 291 -5.43 -4.65 -12.11
C ASP A 291 -5.38 -5.20 -10.67
N ILE A 292 -6.52 -5.68 -10.14
CA ILE A 292 -6.60 -6.39 -8.85
C ILE A 292 -6.17 -7.86 -9.01
N GLY A 293 -5.29 -8.34 -8.14
CA GLY A 293 -4.83 -9.74 -8.09
C GLY A 293 -3.55 -10.00 -8.91
N GLY A 294 -3.27 -9.17 -9.91
CA GLY A 294 -2.12 -9.32 -10.79
C GLY A 294 -2.12 -10.62 -11.61
N VAL A 295 -1.05 -10.85 -12.37
CA VAL A 295 -0.76 -12.14 -13.04
C VAL A 295 0.15 -13.04 -12.20
N LYS A 296 0.92 -12.44 -11.30
CA LYS A 296 1.86 -13.15 -10.44
C LYS A 296 1.82 -12.53 -9.05
N THR A 297 1.67 -13.39 -8.04
CA THR A 297 1.69 -13.00 -6.63
C THR A 297 2.89 -13.63 -5.95
N ARG A 298 3.67 -12.84 -5.21
CA ARG A 298 4.79 -13.31 -4.38
C ARG A 298 4.46 -13.05 -2.90
N PRO A 299 4.28 -14.09 -2.07
CA PRO A 299 4.15 -13.88 -0.64
C PRO A 299 5.46 -13.33 -0.08
N ILE A 300 5.36 -12.35 0.82
CA ILE A 300 6.53 -11.77 1.49
C ILE A 300 6.65 -12.40 2.87
N ARG A 301 5.72 -12.09 3.77
CA ARG A 301 5.75 -12.59 5.15
C ARG A 301 4.42 -12.29 5.88
N ALA A 302 4.01 -13.18 6.78
CA ALA A 302 3.05 -12.86 7.83
C ALA A 302 3.80 -12.41 9.10
N VAL A 303 3.35 -11.30 9.69
CA VAL A 303 3.85 -10.78 10.97
C VAL A 303 2.85 -11.13 12.04
N GLU A 304 3.32 -11.81 13.08
CA GLU A 304 2.55 -12.18 14.27
C GLU A 304 3.38 -11.80 15.50
N ALA A 305 2.97 -10.73 16.17
CA ALA A 305 3.62 -10.17 17.35
C ALA A 305 2.56 -9.83 18.40
N GLY A 306 2.18 -10.85 19.19
CA GLY A 306 1.05 -10.78 20.11
C GLY A 306 -0.24 -10.38 19.37
N PRO A 307 -0.90 -9.28 19.74
CA PRO A 307 -2.12 -8.84 19.06
C PRO A 307 -1.91 -8.21 17.69
N LEU A 308 -0.67 -7.96 17.26
CA LEU A 308 -0.39 -7.43 15.94
C LEU A 308 -0.26 -8.57 14.94
N PHE A 309 -1.26 -8.69 14.06
CA PHE A 309 -1.19 -9.59 12.92
C PHE A 309 -1.41 -8.83 11.60
N PHE A 310 -0.51 -9.02 10.64
CA PHE A 310 -0.71 -8.58 9.27
C PHE A 310 0.08 -9.43 8.29
N GLU A 311 -0.38 -9.51 7.05
CA GLU A 311 0.28 -10.27 5.99
C GLU A 311 0.77 -9.33 4.88
N CYS A 312 1.93 -9.61 4.33
CA CYS A 312 2.53 -8.86 3.23
C CYS A 312 2.72 -9.73 2.00
N TRP A 313 2.37 -9.22 0.82
CA TRP A 313 2.66 -9.83 -0.47
C TRP A 313 2.83 -8.75 -1.55
N VAL A 314 3.33 -9.13 -2.72
CA VAL A 314 3.37 -8.26 -3.90
C VAL A 314 2.66 -8.91 -5.07
N GLU A 315 1.83 -8.14 -5.76
CA GLU A 315 1.19 -8.51 -7.02
C GLU A 315 1.89 -7.81 -8.18
N GLU A 316 2.20 -8.56 -9.24
CA GLU A 316 2.77 -8.06 -10.50
C GLU A 316 1.67 -8.09 -11.57
N SER A 317 1.49 -7.00 -12.31
CA SER A 317 0.40 -6.85 -13.26
C SER A 317 0.66 -7.46 -14.64
N LYS A 318 -0.39 -7.57 -15.46
CA LYS A 318 -0.28 -7.89 -16.90
C LYS A 318 0.60 -6.88 -17.63
N ALA A 319 0.50 -5.60 -17.29
CA ALA A 319 1.30 -4.54 -17.90
C ALA A 319 2.80 -4.69 -17.60
N LYS A 320 3.15 -5.11 -16.38
CA LYS A 320 4.54 -5.43 -16.03
C LYS A 320 5.06 -6.65 -16.79
N GLU A 321 4.26 -7.71 -16.91
CA GLU A 321 4.64 -8.88 -17.69
C GLU A 321 4.88 -8.52 -19.18
N ALA A 322 4.00 -7.70 -19.76
CA ALA A 322 4.17 -7.18 -21.11
C ALA A 322 5.46 -6.34 -21.25
N LEU A 323 5.77 -5.48 -20.28
CA LEU A 323 7.00 -4.67 -20.27
C LEU A 323 8.25 -5.53 -20.30
N MET A 324 8.27 -6.58 -19.47
CA MET A 324 9.40 -7.50 -19.38
C MET A 324 9.61 -8.24 -20.69
N ARG A 325 8.53 -8.73 -21.33
CA ARG A 325 8.61 -9.39 -22.65
C ARG A 325 9.13 -8.45 -23.74
N MET A 326 8.70 -7.18 -23.74
CA MET A 326 9.20 -6.18 -24.70
C MET A 326 10.70 -5.91 -24.51
N ALA A 327 11.17 -5.84 -23.27
CA ALA A 327 12.59 -5.63 -22.95
C ALA A 327 13.48 -6.81 -23.40
N GLU A 328 12.99 -8.06 -23.25
CA GLU A 328 13.69 -9.28 -23.68
C GLU A 328 13.82 -9.37 -25.21
N GLN A 329 12.78 -8.96 -25.94
CA GLN A 329 12.77 -8.96 -27.42
C GLN A 329 13.68 -7.88 -28.01
N GLY A 330 13.72 -6.69 -27.41
CA GLY A 330 14.60 -5.60 -27.82
C GLY A 330 16.09 -5.88 -27.59
N GLY A 331 16.43 -6.67 -26.58
CA GLY A 331 17.82 -7.07 -26.29
C GLY A 331 18.39 -8.10 -27.29
N SER A 332 17.53 -8.83 -28.01
CA SER A 332 17.93 -9.94 -28.89
C SER A 332 18.26 -9.51 -30.32
N GLN A 333 17.91 -8.29 -30.74
CA GLN A 333 18.21 -7.77 -32.09
C GLN A 333 19.58 -7.09 -32.23
N GLY A 334 20.36 -6.99 -31.14
CA GLY A 334 21.65 -6.27 -31.11
C GLY A 334 22.91 -7.10 -31.39
N SER A 335 22.82 -8.42 -31.59
CA SER A 335 23.99 -9.30 -31.63
C SER A 335 24.09 -10.17 -32.88
N THR A 336 24.13 -9.59 -34.08
CA THR A 336 24.72 -10.29 -35.25
C THR A 336 25.12 -9.33 -36.37
N GLN A 337 26.34 -8.81 -36.30
CA GLN A 337 27.10 -8.36 -37.48
C GLN A 337 28.55 -8.83 -37.26
N PRO A 338 28.97 -9.98 -37.81
CA PRO A 338 30.38 -10.30 -37.91
C PRO A 338 31.00 -9.43 -39.02
N PHE A 339 32.12 -8.80 -38.70
CA PHE A 339 33.03 -8.21 -39.69
C PHE A 339 33.76 -9.29 -40.48
#